data_AF-I4EL08-F1
#
_entry.id   AF-I4EL08-F1
#
_cell.length_a   1.000
_cell.length_b   1.000
_cell.length_c   1.000
_cell.angle_alpha   90.00
_cell.angle_beta   90.00
_cell.angle_gamma   90.00
#
_symmetry.space_group_name_H-M   'P 1'
#
loop_
_entity.id
_entity.type
_entity.pdbx_description
1 polymer ?
#
loop_
_entity_poly.entity_id
_entity_poly.type
_entity_poly.pdbx_seq_one_letter_code
_entity_poly.pdbx_strand_id
1 'polypeptide(L)'
;MYKSFADVKDALKGRTRRKVAHNTYLEVRRTVDQHGYDEIALRFHNTDIVTYRAEGMYLDNGGWYTATTKDRLNRFTPFNFYQRDFDWYINGDPFFRYMSMPWPDPTFFDYINKDTRPAA
;
A
#
# COMPACT_ATOMS: atom_id res chain seq x y z
N MET A 1 7.14 6.92 3.28
CA MET A 1 6.79 5.48 3.23
C MET A 1 6.49 5.01 4.64
N TYR A 2 5.34 4.36 4.84
CA TYR A 2 4.93 3.81 6.13
C TYR A 2 5.50 2.40 6.28
N LYS A 3 6.02 2.07 7.46
CA LYS A 3 6.65 0.78 7.75
C LYS A 3 5.79 -0.12 8.63
N SER A 4 4.81 0.46 9.34
CA SER A 4 3.91 -0.25 10.22
C SER A 4 2.51 0.37 10.20
N PHE A 5 1.52 -0.36 10.71
CA PHE A 5 0.17 0.18 10.90
C PHE A 5 0.17 1.36 11.90
N ALA A 6 1.04 1.33 12.93
CA ALA A 6 1.19 2.42 13.88
C ALA A 6 1.65 3.72 13.20
N ASP A 7 2.61 3.64 12.27
CA ASP A 7 3.07 4.82 11.50
C ASP A 7 1.92 5.49 10.74
N VAL A 8 0.98 4.69 10.21
CA VAL A 8 -0.19 5.19 9.50
C VAL A 8 -1.16 5.88 10.46
N LYS A 9 -1.39 5.32 11.65
CA LYS A 9 -2.20 5.95 12.71
C LYS A 9 -1.60 7.29 13.14
N ASP A 10 -0.28 7.31 13.37
CA ASP A 10 0.44 8.54 13.73
C ASP A 10 0.34 9.57 12.59
N ALA A 11 0.39 9.11 11.35
CA ALA A 11 0.17 9.96 10.20
C ALA A 11 -1.26 10.49 10.12
N LEU A 12 -2.30 9.84 10.67
CA LEU A 12 -3.63 10.45 10.77
C LEU A 12 -3.69 11.59 11.81
N LYS A 13 -2.78 11.61 12.79
CA LYS A 13 -2.77 12.59 13.89
C LYS A 13 -4.12 12.66 14.63
N GLY A 14 -4.75 11.51 14.87
CA GLY A 14 -6.05 11.40 15.54
C GLY A 14 -7.25 11.89 14.72
N ARG A 15 -7.08 12.24 13.45
CA ARG A 15 -8.17 12.66 12.56
C ARG A 15 -8.79 11.45 11.86
N THR A 16 -10.07 11.57 11.49
CA THR A 16 -10.73 10.56 10.63
C THR A 16 -10.28 10.65 9.17
N ARG A 17 -9.81 11.82 8.73
CA ARG A 17 -9.29 12.06 7.38
C ARG A 17 -8.14 13.05 7.40
N ARG A 18 -7.10 12.78 6.61
CA ARG A 18 -5.96 13.70 6.40
C ARG A 18 -5.46 13.66 4.97
N LYS A 19 -5.27 14.83 4.34
CA LYS A 19 -4.60 14.93 3.03
C LYS A 19 -3.10 14.66 3.19
N VAL A 20 -2.55 13.78 2.36
CA VAL A 20 -1.13 13.38 2.39
C VAL A 20 -0.39 13.64 1.08
N ALA A 21 -1.12 13.80 -0.04
CA ALA A 21 -0.59 14.27 -1.31
C ALA A 21 -1.70 14.88 -2.20
N HIS A 22 -1.37 15.29 -3.42
CA HIS A 22 -2.36 15.80 -4.37
C HIS A 22 -3.41 14.73 -4.70
N ASN A 23 -4.67 15.06 -4.43
CA ASN A 23 -5.83 14.16 -4.49
C ASN A 23 -5.66 12.85 -3.71
N THR A 24 -4.79 12.82 -2.70
CA THR A 24 -4.52 11.62 -1.92
C THR A 24 -4.74 11.88 -0.43
N TYR A 25 -5.51 11.02 0.21
CA TYR A 25 -5.96 11.15 1.60
C TYR A 25 -5.75 9.84 2.36
N LEU A 26 -5.40 9.93 3.63
CA LEU A 26 -5.64 8.86 4.59
C LEU A 26 -7.05 9.03 5.15
N GLU A 27 -7.83 7.95 5.19
CA GLU A 27 -9.21 7.93 5.69
C GLU A 27 -9.42 6.69 6.56
N VAL A 28 -9.97 6.88 7.76
CA VAL A 28 -10.44 5.76 8.60
C VAL A 28 -11.62 5.10 7.88
N ARG A 29 -11.55 3.78 7.66
CA ARG A 29 -12.61 2.99 7.02
C ARG A 29 -13.42 2.17 8.01
N ARG A 30 -12.75 1.61 9.01
CA ARG A 30 -13.37 0.75 10.02
C ARG A 30 -12.89 1.14 11.40
N THR A 31 -13.87 1.40 12.25
CA THR A 31 -13.69 1.69 13.67
C THR A 31 -14.06 0.43 14.44
N VAL A 32 -13.21 0.01 15.38
CA VAL A 32 -13.43 -1.21 16.17
C VAL A 32 -14.19 -0.88 17.45
N ASP A 33 -13.83 0.23 18.09
CA ASP A 33 -14.44 0.72 19.31
C ASP A 33 -14.37 2.26 19.39
N GLN A 34 -14.86 2.81 20.49
CA GLN A 34 -14.80 4.24 20.79
C GLN A 34 -13.37 4.83 20.83
N HIS A 35 -12.32 4.01 20.83
CA HIS A 35 -10.92 4.43 21.05
C HIS A 35 -9.97 3.99 19.92
N GLY A 36 -10.46 3.28 18.88
CA GLY A 36 -9.58 2.64 17.91
C GLY A 36 -10.20 2.35 16.55
N TYR A 37 -9.33 2.38 15.54
CA TYR A 37 -9.59 1.93 14.19
C TYR A 37 -8.52 0.91 13.77
N ASP A 38 -8.96 -0.08 13.00
CA ASP A 38 -8.13 -1.17 12.49
C ASP A 38 -8.00 -1.17 10.96
N GLU A 39 -8.66 -0.21 10.30
CA GLU A 39 -8.55 -0.03 8.86
C GLU A 39 -8.42 1.44 8.47
N ILE A 40 -7.35 1.74 7.74
CA ILE A 40 -7.08 3.07 7.19
C ILE A 40 -6.83 2.91 5.70
N ALA A 41 -7.58 3.62 4.87
CA ALA A 41 -7.36 3.64 3.43
C ALA A 41 -6.49 4.82 3.01
N LEU A 42 -5.55 4.57 2.11
CA LEU A 42 -4.95 5.58 1.24
C LEU A 42 -5.86 5.76 0.02
N ARG A 43 -6.71 6.78 0.05
CA ARG A 43 -7.60 7.11 -1.06
C ARG A 43 -6.91 8.04 -2.04
N PHE A 44 -6.78 7.63 -3.30
CA PHE A 44 -6.40 8.50 -4.41
C PHE A 44 -7.61 8.76 -5.30
N HIS A 45 -7.98 10.03 -5.48
CA HIS A 45 -9.27 10.41 -6.03
C HIS A 45 -10.43 9.72 -5.30
N ASN A 46 -11.13 8.82 -5.98
CA ASN A 46 -12.27 8.09 -5.44
C ASN A 46 -11.95 6.61 -5.18
N THR A 47 -10.68 6.22 -5.25
CA THR A 47 -10.21 4.83 -5.19
C THR A 47 -9.31 4.63 -3.98
N ASP A 48 -9.58 3.60 -3.19
CA ASP A 48 -8.69 3.19 -2.10
C ASP A 48 -7.56 2.35 -2.68
N ILE A 49 -6.41 2.99 -2.87
CA ILE A 49 -5.27 2.35 -3.54
C ILE A 49 -4.45 1.45 -2.61
N VAL A 50 -4.55 1.71 -1.31
CA VAL A 50 -3.99 0.88 -0.26
C VAL A 50 -4.96 0.87 0.91
N THR A 51 -5.23 -0.29 1.49
CA THR A 51 -5.94 -0.42 2.76
C THR A 51 -4.99 -1.02 3.78
N TYR A 52 -4.58 -0.20 4.74
CA TYR A 52 -3.68 -0.58 5.83
C TYR A 52 -4.46 -1.22 6.97
N ARG A 53 -3.96 -2.35 7.45
CA ARG A 53 -4.47 -3.09 8.61
C ARG A 53 -3.32 -3.57 9.48
N ALA A 54 -3.60 -4.17 10.64
CA ALA A 54 -2.54 -4.68 11.51
C ALA A 54 -1.76 -5.84 10.87
N GLU A 55 -2.45 -6.69 10.10
CA GLU A 55 -1.88 -7.85 9.41
C GLU A 55 -1.08 -7.50 8.14
N GLY A 56 -1.31 -6.32 7.56
CA GLY A 56 -0.65 -5.94 6.31
C GLY A 56 -1.38 -4.85 5.53
N MET A 57 -1.26 -4.93 4.21
CA MET A 57 -1.76 -3.98 3.23
C MET A 57 -2.53 -4.71 2.14
N TYR A 58 -3.75 -4.26 1.85
CA TYR A 58 -4.46 -4.64 0.64
C TYR A 58 -4.22 -3.60 -0.44
N LEU A 59 -3.84 -4.05 -1.63
CA LEU A 59 -3.49 -3.18 -2.75
C LEU A 59 -4.55 -3.27 -3.85
N ASP A 60 -5.09 -2.13 -4.29
CA ASP A 60 -6.05 -2.07 -5.39
C ASP A 60 -5.83 -0.82 -6.25
N ASN A 61 -5.40 -0.95 -7.50
CA ASN A 61 -5.25 0.22 -8.37
C ASN A 61 -6.58 0.78 -8.91
N GLY A 62 -7.72 0.17 -8.57
CA GLY A 62 -9.05 0.54 -9.08
C GLY A 62 -9.22 0.33 -10.58
N GLY A 63 -8.36 -0.47 -11.20
CA GLY A 63 -8.27 -0.62 -12.66
C GLY A 63 -7.44 0.47 -13.36
N TRP A 64 -6.81 1.37 -12.61
CA TRP A 64 -6.00 2.47 -13.17
C TRP A 64 -4.52 2.10 -13.24
N TYR A 65 -4.02 1.85 -14.45
CA TYR A 65 -2.61 1.57 -14.74
C TYR A 65 -1.86 2.83 -15.17
N THR A 66 -1.90 3.88 -14.34
CA THR A 66 -1.29 5.19 -14.65
C THR A 66 0.01 5.44 -13.89
N ALA A 67 0.89 6.27 -14.46
CA ALA A 67 2.14 6.68 -13.80
C ALA A 67 1.90 7.33 -12.43
N THR A 68 0.80 8.09 -12.27
CA THR A 68 0.47 8.72 -10.98
C THR A 68 0.04 7.71 -9.94
N THR A 69 -0.78 6.71 -10.30
CA THR A 69 -1.14 5.62 -9.38
C THR A 69 0.12 4.87 -8.91
N LYS A 70 1.05 4.60 -9.83
CA LYS A 70 2.34 3.96 -9.53
C LYS A 70 3.20 4.78 -8.56
N ASP A 71 3.34 6.08 -8.82
CA ASP A 71 4.05 7.01 -7.94
C ASP A 71 3.47 7.00 -6.51
N ARG A 72 2.15 7.01 -6.37
CA ARG A 72 1.50 6.96 -5.05
C ARG A 72 1.75 5.64 -4.33
N LEU A 73 1.63 4.52 -5.02
CA LEU A 73 1.92 3.20 -4.46
C LEU A 73 3.38 3.11 -4.00
N ASN A 74 4.34 3.52 -4.82
CA ASN A 74 5.76 3.57 -4.44
C ASN A 74 6.05 4.50 -3.25
N ARG A 75 5.37 5.65 -3.16
CA ARG A 75 5.61 6.63 -2.10
C ARG A 75 5.08 6.20 -0.74
N PHE A 76 3.94 5.50 -0.72
CA PHE A 76 3.17 5.22 0.49
C PHE A 76 3.16 3.74 0.89
N THR A 77 3.81 2.88 0.12
CA THR A 77 4.05 1.47 0.48
C THR A 77 5.55 1.15 0.44
N PRO A 78 6.00 0.09 1.11
CA PRO A 78 7.40 -0.34 1.06
C PRO A 78 7.76 -1.16 -0.18
N PHE A 79 6.86 -1.30 -1.15
CA PHE A 79 7.08 -2.11 -2.33
C PHE A 79 7.55 -1.27 -3.52
N ASN A 80 8.28 -1.91 -4.41
CA ASN A 80 8.70 -1.33 -5.68
C ASN A 80 7.72 -1.72 -6.79
N PHE A 81 6.85 -0.78 -7.15
CA PHE A 81 5.95 -0.87 -8.29
C PHE A 81 6.63 -0.33 -9.55
N TYR A 82 6.69 -1.16 -10.58
CA TYR A 82 7.16 -0.77 -11.91
C TYR A 82 6.27 -1.35 -13.01
N GLN A 83 6.46 -0.85 -14.23
CA GLN A 83 5.74 -1.33 -15.41
C GLN A 83 6.76 -1.77 -16.44
N ARG A 84 6.51 -2.90 -17.11
CA ARG A 84 7.29 -3.40 -18.23
C ARG A 84 6.32 -4.09 -19.20
N ASP A 85 6.45 -3.81 -20.50
CA ASP A 85 5.62 -4.43 -21.54
C ASP A 85 4.10 -4.31 -21.28
N PHE A 86 3.68 -3.11 -20.85
CA PHE A 86 2.31 -2.77 -20.42
C PHE A 86 1.83 -3.44 -19.12
N ASP A 87 2.51 -4.46 -18.63
CA ASP A 87 2.21 -5.14 -17.37
C ASP A 87 2.84 -4.47 -16.15
N TRP A 88 2.14 -4.53 -15.03
CA TRP A 88 2.61 -3.99 -13.75
C TRP A 88 3.20 -5.08 -12.90
N TYR A 89 4.26 -4.71 -12.19
CA TYR A 89 5.00 -5.59 -11.32
C TYR A 89 5.21 -4.93 -9.98
N ILE A 90 5.32 -5.77 -8.96
CA ILE A 90 5.62 -5.41 -7.58
C ILE A 90 6.79 -6.28 -7.12
N ASN A 91 7.92 -5.67 -6.81
CA ASN A 91 9.14 -6.37 -6.37
C ASN A 91 9.64 -7.51 -7.29
N GLY A 92 9.29 -7.52 -8.58
CA GLY A 92 9.67 -8.59 -9.51
C GLY A 92 8.48 -9.43 -9.98
N ASP A 93 7.45 -9.53 -9.14
CA ASP A 93 6.27 -10.36 -9.41
C ASP A 93 5.16 -9.58 -10.12
N PRO A 94 4.33 -10.24 -10.95
CA PRO A 94 3.16 -9.59 -11.55
C PRO A 94 2.21 -9.02 -10.48
N PHE A 95 1.81 -7.77 -10.66
CA PHE A 95 0.85 -7.11 -9.77
C PHE A 95 -0.57 -7.44 -10.17
N PHE A 96 -1.37 -7.89 -9.20
CA PHE A 96 -2.80 -8.10 -9.36
C PHE A 96 -3.59 -7.22 -8.37
N ARG A 97 -4.83 -6.87 -8.74
CA ARG A 97 -5.76 -6.18 -7.84
C ARG A 97 -6.10 -7.08 -6.65
N TYR A 98 -6.39 -6.46 -5.51
CA TYR A 98 -6.74 -7.14 -4.26
C TYR A 98 -5.62 -8.00 -3.67
N MET A 99 -4.38 -7.73 -4.07
CA MET A 99 -3.23 -8.44 -3.50
C MET A 99 -3.02 -7.99 -2.05
N SER A 100 -2.96 -8.97 -1.15
CA SER A 100 -2.62 -8.75 0.26
C SER A 100 -1.12 -8.92 0.43
N MET A 101 -0.48 -7.90 0.99
CA MET A 101 0.94 -7.90 1.27
C MET A 101 1.19 -7.72 2.77
N PRO A 102 2.09 -8.49 3.38
CA PRO A 102 2.42 -8.31 4.79
C PRO A 102 3.16 -6.97 5.00
N TRP A 103 3.19 -6.51 6.25
CA TRP A 103 4.14 -5.48 6.65
C TRP A 103 5.58 -5.98 6.46
N PRO A 104 6.53 -5.09 6.14
CA PRO A 104 7.93 -5.47 6.00
C PRO A 104 8.48 -5.86 7.38
N ASP A 105 8.59 -7.16 7.64
CA ASP A 105 9.36 -7.66 8.78
C ASP A 105 10.89 -7.59 8.49
N PRO A 106 11.77 -7.83 9.47
CA PRO A 106 13.21 -7.80 9.24
C PRO A 106 13.70 -8.77 8.15
N THR A 107 12.97 -9.87 7.90
CA THR A 107 13.26 -10.86 6.85
C THR A 107 12.58 -10.55 5.51
N PHE A 108 11.73 -9.52 5.46
CA PHE A 108 11.04 -9.09 4.24
C PHE A 108 12.02 -8.60 3.17
N PHE A 109 13.13 -7.98 3.55
CA PHE A 109 14.18 -7.65 2.58
C PHE A 109 14.88 -8.90 2.03
N ASP A 110 14.93 -10.01 2.77
CA ASP A 110 15.41 -11.30 2.25
C ASP A 110 14.40 -11.92 1.27
N TYR A 111 13.09 -11.68 1.48
CA TYR A 111 12.03 -12.06 0.53
C TYR A 111 12.10 -11.26 -0.77
N ILE A 112 12.39 -9.95 -0.71
CA ILE A 112 12.52 -9.09 -1.90
C ILE A 112 13.83 -9.34 -2.66
N ASN A 113 14.93 -9.64 -1.95
CA ASN A 113 16.24 -9.86 -2.56
C ASN A 113 16.50 -11.31 -2.96
N LYS A 114 15.57 -12.24 -2.69
CA LYS A 114 15.67 -13.60 -3.23
C LYS A 114 15.32 -13.53 -4.72
N ASP A 115 16.36 -13.42 -5.54
CA ASP A 115 16.35 -13.92 -6.92
C ASP A 115 16.01 -15.42 -6.91
N THR A 116 14.75 -15.77 -6.70
CA THR A 116 14.19 -17.04 -7.18
C THR A 116 13.75 -16.83 -8.62
N ARG A 117 14.71 -16.48 -9.48
CA ARG A 117 14.63 -16.91 -10.88
C ARG A 117 14.99 -18.40 -10.85
N PRO A 118 14.08 -19.35 -11.11
CA PRO A 118 14.56 -20.62 -11.63
C PRO A 118 15.31 -20.27 -12.92
N ALA A 119 16.61 -20.61 -12.97
CA ALA A 119 17.36 -20.57 -14.20
C ALA A 119 16.59 -21.43 -15.23
N ALA A 120 16.08 -20.79 -16.27
CA ALA A 120 15.59 -21.47 -17.46
C ALA A 120 16.79 -21.86 -18.33
#